data_AF-A0A0Q6MZF7-F1
#
_entry.id   AF-A0A0Q6MZF7-F1
#
_cell.length_a   1.000
_cell.length_b   1.000
_cell.length_c   1.000
_cell.angle_alpha   90.00
_cell.angle_beta   90.00
_cell.angle_gamma   90.00
#
_symmetry.space_group_name_H-M   'P 1'
#
loop_
_entity.id
_entity.type
_entity.pdbx_description
1 polymer ?
#
loop_
_entity_poly.entity_id
_entity_poly.type
_entity_poly.pdbx_seq_one_letter_code
_entity_poly.pdbx_strand_id
1 'polypeptide(L)'
;MSWILLFFAGLFEIGWAIGLKYTDGFSKLVPTVLTVASMVVSLALLGLALKALPVGTAYAVWTGIGTVGTALLGIWLLGEPATAIRLACIALIVCGIMGLKFAA
;
A
#
# COMPACT_ATOMS: atom_id res chain seq x y z
N MET A 1 14.12 -10.82 -9.52
CA MET A 1 12.64 -11.03 -9.61
C MET A 1 11.89 -10.54 -8.37
N SER A 2 12.44 -10.68 -7.16
CA SER A 2 11.79 -10.29 -5.89
C SER A 2 11.33 -8.82 -5.81
N TRP A 3 12.05 -7.89 -6.44
CA TRP A 3 11.64 -6.48 -6.54
C TRP A 3 10.37 -6.27 -7.38
N ILE A 4 10.18 -7.06 -8.43
CA ILE A 4 8.95 -7.02 -9.26
C ILE A 4 7.78 -7.56 -8.43
N LEU A 5 7.98 -8.67 -7.70
CA LEU A 5 6.98 -9.20 -6.77
C LEU A 5 6.61 -8.17 -5.71
N LEU A 6 7.60 -7.45 -5.17
CA LEU A 6 7.38 -6.40 -4.19
C LEU A 6 6.57 -5.21 -4.75
N PHE A 7 6.85 -4.81 -5.98
CA PHE A 7 6.09 -3.78 -6.67
C PHE A 7 4.62 -4.19 -6.86
N PHE A 8 4.37 -5.41 -7.33
CA PHE A 8 3.00 -5.94 -7.44
C PHE A 8 2.34 -6.13 -6.07
N ALA A 9 3.09 -6.54 -5.05
CA ALA A 9 2.59 -6.65 -3.68
C ALA A 9 2.06 -5.29 -3.19
N GLY A 10 2.78 -4.20 -3.45
CA GLY A 10 2.33 -2.84 -3.14
C GLY A 10 1.13 -2.39 -3.98
N LEU A 11 1.04 -2.77 -5.25
CA LEU A 11 -0.15 -2.50 -6.09
C LEU A 11 -1.42 -3.16 -5.53
N PHE A 12 -1.33 -4.44 -5.14
CA PHE A 12 -2.44 -5.12 -4.48
C PHE A 12 -2.75 -4.53 -3.11
N GLU A 13 -1.75 -3.98 -2.43
CA GLU A 13 -1.93 -3.26 -1.16
C GLU A 13 -2.87 -2.07 -1.32
N ILE A 14 -2.61 -1.25 -2.33
CA ILE A 14 -3.46 -0.12 -2.69
C ILE A 14 -4.90 -0.59 -2.96
N GLY A 15 -5.05 -1.71 -3.68
CA GLY A 15 -6.33 -2.29 -4.03
C GLY A 15 -7.17 -2.70 -2.82
N TRP A 16 -6.61 -3.43 -1.86
CA TRP A 16 -7.38 -3.83 -0.67
C TRP A 16 -7.57 -2.68 0.32
N ALA A 17 -6.62 -1.75 0.44
CA ALA A 17 -6.78 -0.60 1.32
C ALA A 17 -7.90 0.35 0.87
N ILE A 18 -8.01 0.63 -0.44
CA ILE A 18 -9.16 1.36 -0.99
C ILE A 18 -10.42 0.49 -0.95
N GLY A 19 -10.30 -0.80 -1.26
CA GLY A 19 -11.40 -1.77 -1.23
C GLY A 19 -12.12 -1.81 0.11
N LEU A 20 -11.39 -1.72 1.23
CA LEU A 20 -11.94 -1.65 2.59
C LEU A 20 -13.00 -0.55 2.72
N LYS A 21 -12.78 0.62 2.11
CA LYS A 21 -13.77 1.71 2.14
C LYS A 21 -15.06 1.33 1.40
N TYR A 22 -14.96 0.57 0.32
CA TYR A 22 -16.11 0.11 -0.46
C TYR A 22 -16.84 -1.08 0.14
N THR A 23 -16.26 -1.79 1.12
CA THR A 23 -16.93 -2.89 1.82
C THR A 23 -18.09 -2.44 2.70
N ASP A 24 -18.13 -1.16 3.07
CA ASP A 24 -19.13 -0.58 3.98
C ASP A 24 -19.24 -1.39 5.29
N GLY A 25 -18.09 -1.57 5.95
CA GLY A 25 -17.98 -2.39 7.17
C GLY A 25 -18.19 -3.89 6.91
N PHE A 26 -17.73 -4.39 5.76
CA PHE A 26 -17.91 -5.78 5.31
C PHE A 26 -19.34 -6.20 4.96
N SER A 27 -20.29 -5.27 4.93
CA SER A 27 -21.69 -5.55 4.57
C SER A 27 -21.88 -5.88 3.09
N LYS A 28 -21.03 -5.35 2.19
CA LYS A 28 -21.11 -5.61 0.75
C LYS A 28 -20.23 -6.79 0.34
N LEU A 29 -20.86 -7.87 -0.14
CA LEU A 29 -20.17 -9.12 -0.46
C LEU A 29 -19.09 -8.97 -1.54
N VAL A 30 -19.40 -8.29 -2.66
CA VAL A 30 -18.46 -8.19 -3.81
C VAL A 30 -17.20 -7.39 -3.46
N PRO A 31 -17.28 -6.17 -2.89
CA PRO A 31 -16.09 -5.44 -2.45
C PRO A 31 -15.31 -6.18 -1.36
N THR A 32 -16.00 -6.87 -0.43
CA THR A 32 -15.34 -7.66 0.61
C THR A 32 -14.50 -8.80 0.02
N VAL A 33 -15.07 -9.57 -0.91
CA VAL A 33 -14.35 -10.68 -1.56
C VAL A 33 -13.14 -10.16 -2.34
N LEU A 34 -13.29 -9.08 -3.10
CA LEU A 34 -12.17 -8.49 -3.85
C LEU A 34 -11.08 -7.92 -2.92
N THR A 35 -11.47 -7.31 -1.81
CA THR A 35 -10.55 -6.78 -0.79
C THR A 35 -9.75 -7.91 -0.16
N VAL A 36 -10.42 -8.97 0.29
CA VAL A 36 -9.76 -10.13 0.90
C VAL A 36 -8.86 -10.84 -0.12
N ALA A 37 -9.31 -11.04 -1.35
CA ALA A 37 -8.48 -11.64 -2.40
C ALA A 37 -7.22 -10.81 -2.68
N SER A 38 -7.37 -9.49 -2.80
CA SER A 38 -6.25 -8.57 -3.01
C SER A 38 -5.29 -8.55 -1.82
N MET A 39 -5.81 -8.64 -0.59
CA MET A 39 -5.00 -8.74 0.62
C MET A 39 -4.17 -10.02 0.65
N VAL A 40 -4.77 -11.17 0.33
CA VAL A 40 -4.08 -12.46 0.28
C VAL A 40 -2.97 -12.43 -0.79
N VAL A 41 -3.27 -11.90 -1.98
CA VAL A 41 -2.27 -11.80 -3.06
C VAL A 41 -1.13 -10.85 -2.66
N SER A 42 -1.43 -9.69 -2.09
CA SER A 42 -0.43 -8.72 -1.63
C SER A 42 0.53 -9.35 -0.61
N LEU A 43 -0.01 -10.00 0.42
CA LEU A 43 0.79 -10.63 1.48
C LEU A 43 1.58 -11.84 0.97
N ALA A 44 1.03 -12.64 0.07
CA ALA A 44 1.74 -13.76 -0.54
C ALA A 44 2.94 -13.28 -1.37
N LEU A 45 2.75 -12.24 -2.19
CA LEU A 45 3.83 -11.65 -2.99
C LEU A 45 4.91 -11.02 -2.12
N LEU A 46 4.52 -10.32 -1.04
CA LEU A 46 5.46 -9.78 -0.06
C LEU A 46 6.26 -10.92 0.60
N GLY A 47 5.59 -11.98 1.06
CA GLY A 47 6.24 -13.15 1.65
C GLY A 47 7.25 -13.82 0.72
N LEU A 48 6.95 -13.87 -0.59
CA LEU A 48 7.90 -14.36 -1.59
C LEU A 48 9.08 -13.40 -1.80
N ALA A 49 8.85 -12.08 -1.78
CA ALA A 49 9.91 -11.09 -1.90
C ALA A 49 10.87 -11.14 -0.69
N LEU A 50 10.33 -11.36 0.52
CA LEU A 50 11.07 -11.48 1.78
C LEU A 50 12.01 -12.68 1.84
N LYS A 51 11.83 -13.71 0.99
CA LYS A 51 12.79 -14.82 0.90
C LYS A 51 14.16 -14.39 0.37
N ALA A 52 14.23 -13.26 -0.33
CA ALA A 52 15.44 -12.76 -0.97
C ALA A 52 15.83 -11.34 -0.55
N LEU A 53 14.91 -10.58 0.06
CA LEU A 53 15.13 -9.21 0.47
C LEU A 53 15.12 -9.09 2.01
N PRO A 54 15.97 -8.24 2.59
CA PRO A 54 15.87 -7.91 4.01
C PRO A 54 14.48 -7.38 4.36
N VAL A 55 13.94 -7.84 5.50
CA VAL A 55 12.58 -7.50 5.94
C VAL A 55 12.39 -5.99 6.05
N GLY A 56 13.36 -5.27 6.63
CA GLY A 56 13.28 -3.81 6.78
C GLY A 56 13.13 -3.09 5.43
N THR A 57 13.96 -3.43 4.45
CA THR A 57 13.93 -2.81 3.12
C THR A 57 12.65 -3.16 2.37
N ALA A 58 12.25 -4.43 2.36
CA ALA A 58 11.07 -4.87 1.65
C ALA A 58 9.79 -4.26 2.25
N TYR A 59 9.66 -4.26 3.58
CA TYR A 59 8.49 -3.70 4.26
C TYR A 59 8.40 -2.19 4.10
N ALA A 60 9.52 -1.47 4.19
CA ALA A 60 9.57 -0.02 3.93
C ALA A 60 9.10 0.32 2.50
N VAL A 61 9.58 -0.41 1.49
CA VAL A 61 9.19 -0.16 0.10
C VAL A 61 7.72 -0.56 -0.16
N TRP A 62 7.26 -1.69 0.38
CA TRP A 62 5.87 -2.14 0.28
C TRP A 62 4.91 -1.08 0.86
N THR A 63 5.09 -0.73 2.14
CA THR A 63 4.28 0.30 2.81
C THR A 63 4.39 1.67 2.14
N GLY A 64 5.55 2.02 1.57
CA GLY A 64 5.73 3.26 0.81
C GLY A 64 4.86 3.31 -0.45
N ILE A 65 4.84 2.23 -1.23
CA ILE A 65 3.97 2.10 -2.41
C ILE A 65 2.51 2.16 -1.98
N GLY A 66 2.13 1.39 -0.95
CA GLY A 66 0.79 1.38 -0.37
C GLY A 66 0.32 2.76 0.04
N THR A 67 1.14 3.48 0.84
CA THR A 67 0.81 4.81 1.37
C THR A 67 0.62 5.85 0.26
N VAL A 68 1.54 5.91 -0.70
CA VAL A 68 1.44 6.89 -1.80
C VAL A 68 0.25 6.59 -2.69
N GLY A 69 0.07 5.32 -3.09
CA GLY A 69 -1.01 4.95 -3.99
C GLY A 69 -2.39 5.07 -3.35
N THR A 70 -2.54 4.69 -2.08
CA THR A 70 -3.81 4.87 -1.35
C THR A 70 -4.14 6.33 -1.14
N ALA A 71 -3.17 7.19 -0.83
CA ALA A 71 -3.42 8.62 -0.71
C ALA A 71 -3.87 9.23 -2.06
N LEU A 72 -3.21 8.88 -3.16
CA LEU A 72 -3.58 9.36 -4.50
C LEU A 72 -4.97 8.88 -4.92
N LEU A 73 -5.26 7.59 -4.72
CA LEU A 73 -6.59 7.04 -5.02
C LEU A 73 -7.66 7.54 -4.06
N GLY A 74 -7.33 7.81 -2.79
CA GLY A 74 -8.26 8.40 -1.84
C GLY A 74 -8.68 9.81 -2.26
N ILE A 75 -7.75 10.62 -2.75
CA ILE A 75 -8.06 11.93 -3.34
C ILE A 75 -8.92 11.77 -4.60
N TRP A 76 -8.56 10.86 -5.50
CA TRP A 76 -9.19 10.74 -6.82
C TRP A 76 -10.55 10.03 -6.81
N LEU A 77 -10.68 8.92 -6.08
CA LEU A 77 -11.88 8.07 -6.05
C LEU A 77 -12.83 8.43 -4.92
N LEU A 78 -12.29 8.80 -3.75
CA LEU A 78 -13.09 9.06 -2.55
C LEU A 78 -13.32 10.57 -2.31
N GLY A 79 -12.73 11.43 -3.15
CA GLY A 79 -12.86 12.88 -3.04
C GLY A 79 -12.24 13.44 -1.75
N GLU A 80 -11.28 12.73 -1.16
CA GLU A 80 -10.67 13.17 0.09
C GLU A 80 -9.90 14.48 -0.10
N PRO A 81 -9.91 15.37 0.90
CA PRO A 81 -9.35 16.71 0.76
C PRO A 81 -7.83 16.66 0.53
N ALA A 82 -7.37 17.22 -0.59
CA ALA A 82 -5.96 17.36 -0.94
C ALA A 82 -5.36 18.68 -0.40
N THR A 83 -5.51 18.93 0.90
CA THR A 83 -4.98 20.15 1.52
C THR A 83 -3.45 20.14 1.52
N ALA A 84 -2.83 21.32 1.42
CA ALA A 84 -1.38 21.47 1.41
C ALA A 84 -0.71 20.82 2.64
N ILE A 85 -1.32 20.93 3.82
CA ILE A 85 -0.84 20.31 5.06
C ILE A 85 -0.86 18.78 4.96
N ARG A 86 -1.95 18.18 4.47
CA ARG A 86 -2.06 16.73 4.32
C ARG A 86 -1.03 16.18 3.34
N LEU A 87 -0.86 16.85 2.20
CA LEU A 87 0.16 16.48 1.21
C LEU A 87 1.58 16.62 1.78
N ALA A 88 1.86 17.65 2.57
CA ALA A 88 3.14 17.81 3.26
C ALA A 88 3.39 16.68 4.28
N CYS A 89 2.38 16.28 5.06
CA CYS A 89 2.50 15.13 5.96
C CYS A 89 2.76 13.82 5.22
N ILE A 90 2.07 13.57 4.10
CA ILE A 90 2.33 12.39 3.26
C ILE A 90 3.76 12.44 2.71
N ALA A 91 4.22 13.59 2.23
CA ALA A 91 5.59 13.76 1.76
C ALA A 91 6.62 13.47 2.86
N LEU A 92 6.38 13.90 4.11
CA LEU A 92 7.25 13.57 5.24
C LEU A 92 7.29 12.07 5.55
N ILE A 93 6.14 11.37 5.47
CA ILE A 93 6.10 9.91 5.62
C ILE A 93 6.95 9.24 4.54
N VAL A 94 6.78 9.66 3.28
CA VAL A 94 7.57 9.13 2.15
C VAL A 94 9.06 9.42 2.34
N CYS A 95 9.43 10.62 2.78
CA CYS A 95 10.81 10.96 3.11
C CYS A 95 11.38 10.10 4.24
N GLY A 96 10.59 9.83 5.29
CA GLY A 96 10.99 8.94 6.38
C GLY A 96 11.21 7.50 5.91
N ILE A 97 10.34 6.99 5.04
CA ILE A 97 10.47 5.67 4.41
C ILE A 97 11.73 5.59 3.55
N MET A 98 11.99 6.62 2.73
CA MET A 98 13.23 6.70 1.94
C MET A 98 14.47 6.77 2.84
N GLY A 99 14.43 7.58 3.90
CA GLY A 99 15.51 7.67 4.88
C GLY A 99 15.85 6.33 5.52
N LEU A 100 14.83 5.56 5.93
CA LEU A 100 15.02 4.19 6.44
C LEU A 100 15.64 3.25 5.40
N LYS A 101 15.27 3.39 4.12
CA LYS A 101 15.85 2.60 3.04
C LYS A 101 17.32 2.94 2.78
N PHE A 102 17.74 4.19 2.99
CA PHE A 102 19.14 4.61 2.81
C PHE A 102 20.01 4.40 4.05
N ALA A 103 19.40 4.32 5.24
CA ALA A 103 20.10 4.07 6.50
C ALA A 103 20.29 2.57 6.83
N ALA A 104 19.53 1.70 6.15
CA ALA A 104 19.65 0.23 6.23
C ALA A 104 20.48 -0.33 5.07
#